data_AF-A0A097KQ33-F1
#
_entry.id   AF-A0A097KQ33-F1
#
_cell.length_a   1.000
_cell.length_b   1.000
_cell.length_c   1.000
_cell.angle_alpha   90.00
_cell.angle_beta   90.00
_cell.angle_gamma   90.00
#
_symmetry.space_group_name_H-M   'P 1'
#
loop_
_entity.id
_entity.type
_entity.pdbx_description
1 polymer ?
#
loop_
_entity_poly.entity_id
_entity_poly.type
_entity_poly.pdbx_seq_one_letter_code
_entity_poly.pdbx_strand_id
1 'polypeptide(L)'
;MNKKIRIFEIVTNIMNFLFLKFLNIEKNLSLNLLYIFFGFLLGNLFGNFLVIFRQIIKLDIVLILIILFLMEFLNSIIYLKKSRKFLFFLNTFQNLKKINVLLNLNFLKLGILLGFFIDAFKVGS
;
A
#
# COMPACT_ATOMS: atom_id res chain seq x y z
N MET A 1 -26.96 -29.92 24.63
CA MET A 1 -25.69 -29.86 23.87
C MET A 1 -24.55 -29.50 24.81
N ASN A 2 -23.49 -30.32 24.83
CA ASN A 2 -22.39 -30.20 25.78
C ASN A 2 -21.58 -28.92 25.51
N LYS A 3 -21.26 -28.12 26.54
CA LYS A 3 -20.48 -26.86 26.36
C LYS A 3 -19.16 -27.08 25.59
N LYS A 4 -18.54 -28.25 25.77
CA LYS A 4 -17.33 -28.67 25.04
C LYS A 4 -17.52 -28.72 23.51
N ILE A 5 -18.69 -29.14 23.04
CA ILE A 5 -18.99 -29.28 21.60
C ILE A 5 -19.12 -27.90 20.96
N ARG A 6 -19.75 -26.93 21.64
CA ARG A 6 -19.88 -25.55 21.15
C ARG A 6 -18.53 -24.84 21.03
N ILE A 7 -17.64 -25.03 22.00
CA ILE A 7 -16.30 -24.44 21.94
C ILE A 7 -15.51 -25.04 20.77
N PHE A 8 -15.62 -26.35 20.56
CA PHE A 8 -14.98 -27.02 19.44
C PHE A 8 -15.48 -26.48 18.09
N GLU A 9 -16.79 -26.31 17.92
CA GLU A 9 -17.39 -25.71 16.72
C GLU A 9 -16.88 -24.29 16.44
N ILE A 10 -16.76 -23.45 17.48
CA ILE A 10 -16.21 -22.09 17.34
C ILE A 10 -14.75 -22.14 16.88
N VAL A 11 -13.93 -23.01 17.49
CA VAL A 11 -12.52 -23.17 17.10
C VAL A 11 -12.41 -23.65 15.66
N THR A 12 -13.20 -24.64 15.25
CA THR A 12 -13.18 -25.13 13.86
C THR A 12 -13.60 -24.06 12.86
N ASN A 13 -14.58 -23.23 13.19
CA ASN A 13 -15.01 -22.13 12.33
C ASN A 13 -13.93 -21.06 12.17
N ILE A 14 -13.22 -20.73 13.26
CA ILE A 14 -12.09 -19.80 13.23
C ILE A 14 -10.95 -20.37 12.36
N MET A 15 -10.59 -21.64 12.57
CA MET A 15 -9.53 -22.30 11.79
C MET A 15 -9.89 -22.34 10.30
N ASN A 16 -11.13 -22.67 9.95
CA ASN A 16 -11.59 -22.68 8.56
C ASN A 16 -11.55 -21.28 7.94
N PHE A 17 -11.95 -20.25 8.68
CA PHE A 17 -11.88 -18.86 8.23
C PHE A 17 -10.42 -18.41 7.98
N LEU A 18 -9.50 -18.76 8.88
CA LEU A 18 -8.07 -18.48 8.72
C LEU A 18 -7.49 -19.21 7.51
N PHE A 19 -7.84 -20.48 7.32
CA PHE A 19 -7.38 -21.28 6.18
C PHE A 19 -7.86 -20.71 4.84
N LEU A 20 -9.13 -20.32 4.74
CA LEU A 20 -9.67 -19.67 3.54
C LEU A 20 -8.98 -18.34 3.23
N LYS A 21 -8.65 -17.54 4.26
CA LYS A 21 -7.87 -16.31 4.09
C LYS A 21 -6.45 -16.60 3.61
N PHE A 22 -5.79 -17.62 4.17
CA PHE A 22 -4.45 -18.01 3.78
C PHE A 22 -4.38 -18.40 2.30
N LEU A 23 -5.30 -19.23 1.83
CA LEU A 23 -5.38 -19.63 0.41
C LEU A 23 -5.57 -18.42 -0.53
N ASN A 24 -6.35 -17.42 -0.11
CA ASN A 24 -6.51 -16.19 -0.91
C ASN A 24 -5.25 -15.33 -0.95
N ILE A 25 -4.43 -15.33 0.10
CA ILE A 25 -3.14 -14.64 0.13
C ILE A 25 -2.15 -15.37 -0.77
N GLU A 26 -2.06 -16.70 -0.65
CA GLU A 26 -1.14 -17.54 -1.43
C GLU A 26 -1.34 -17.35 -2.94
N LYS A 27 -2.60 -17.33 -3.40
CA LYS A 27 -2.95 -17.11 -4.82
C LYS A 27 -2.42 -15.80 -5.40
N ASN A 28 -2.27 -14.76 -4.58
CA ASN A 28 -1.81 -13.43 -5.03
C ASN A 28 -0.40 -13.09 -4.53
N LEU A 29 0.29 -14.02 -3.85
CA LEU A 29 1.53 -13.74 -3.15
C LEU A 29 2.64 -13.29 -4.11
N SER A 30 2.78 -13.95 -5.26
CA SER A 30 3.78 -13.60 -6.27
C SER A 30 3.59 -12.17 -6.81
N LEU A 31 2.36 -11.81 -7.17
CA LEU A 31 2.01 -10.47 -7.63
C LEU A 31 2.26 -9.44 -6.52
N ASN A 32 1.83 -9.72 -5.28
CA ASN A 32 2.03 -8.81 -4.16
C ASN A 32 3.52 -8.54 -3.90
N LEU A 33 4.35 -9.59 -3.91
CA LEU A 33 5.80 -9.46 -3.78
C LEU A 33 6.43 -8.66 -4.92
N LEU A 34 5.98 -8.87 -6.17
CA LEU A 34 6.43 -8.08 -7.31
C LEU A 34 6.10 -6.59 -7.12
N TYR A 35 4.89 -6.24 -6.68
CA TYR A 35 4.52 -4.85 -6.39
C TYR A 35 5.36 -4.24 -5.27
N ILE A 36 5.63 -4.99 -4.18
CA ILE A 36 6.54 -4.54 -3.11
C ILE A 36 7.94 -4.29 -3.68
N PHE A 37 8.46 -5.22 -4.48
CA PHE A 37 9.79 -5.11 -5.06
C PHE A 37 9.92 -3.92 -6.01
N PHE A 38 8.95 -3.72 -6.91
CA PHE A 38 8.92 -2.55 -7.79
C PHE A 38 8.80 -1.24 -7.01
N GLY A 39 7.95 -1.21 -5.98
CA GLY A 39 7.85 -0.06 -5.09
C GLY A 39 9.17 0.25 -4.38
N PHE A 40 9.86 -0.80 -3.90
CA PHE A 40 11.17 -0.67 -3.25
C PHE A 40 12.22 -0.10 -4.21
N LEU A 41 12.30 -0.59 -5.45
CA LEU A 41 13.20 -0.04 -6.47
C LEU A 41 12.94 1.45 -6.72
N LEU A 42 11.67 1.85 -6.87
CA LEU A 42 11.28 3.25 -7.05
C LEU A 42 11.65 4.11 -5.83
N GLY A 43 11.40 3.61 -4.62
CA GLY A 43 11.75 4.29 -3.38
C GLY A 43 13.26 4.48 -3.24
N ASN A 44 14.06 3.48 -3.60
CA ASN A 44 15.52 3.55 -3.51
C ASN A 44 16.13 4.50 -4.57
N LEU A 45 15.48 4.65 -5.74
CA LEU A 45 15.88 5.64 -6.74
C LEU A 45 15.59 7.08 -6.30
N PHE A 46 14.66 7.28 -5.35
CA PHE A 46 14.26 8.60 -4.90
C PHE A 46 15.35 9.36 -4.16
N GLY A 47 16.27 8.67 -3.47
CA GLY A 47 17.46 9.28 -2.88
C GLY A 47 18.30 10.10 -3.85
N ASN A 48 18.50 9.56 -5.05
CA ASN A 48 19.23 10.25 -6.10
C ASN A 48 18.45 11.47 -6.61
N PHE A 49 17.13 11.36 -6.74
CA PHE A 49 16.29 12.50 -7.13
C PHE A 49 16.21 13.56 -6.03
N LEU A 50 16.27 13.18 -4.75
CA LEU A 50 16.26 14.11 -3.61
C LEU A 50 17.42 15.10 -3.68
N VAL A 51 18.61 14.64 -4.07
CA VAL A 51 19.78 15.52 -4.25
C VAL A 51 19.50 16.58 -5.32
N ILE A 52 18.86 16.18 -6.43
CA ILE A 52 18.47 17.10 -7.51
C ILE A 52 17.37 18.06 -7.03
N PHE A 53 16.36 17.55 -6.31
CA PHE A 53 15.27 18.35 -5.77
C PHE A 53 15.77 19.37 -4.74
N ARG A 54 16.77 19.04 -3.92
CA ARG A 54 17.38 19.94 -2.94
C ARG A 54 18.11 21.12 -3.58
N GLN A 55 18.61 20.96 -4.81
CA GLN A 55 19.18 22.08 -5.58
C GLN A 55 18.10 23.09 -6.00
N ILE A 56 16.89 22.62 -6.27
CA ILE A 56 15.76 23.46 -6.70
C ILE A 56 15.02 24.06 -5.48
N ILE A 57 14.81 23.24 -4.45
CA ILE A 57 14.04 23.57 -3.25
C ILE A 57 15.00 23.56 -2.07
N LYS A 58 15.43 24.74 -1.63
CA LYS A 58 16.38 24.88 -0.50
C LYS A 58 15.80 24.49 0.87
N LEU A 59 14.48 24.36 0.99
CA LEU A 59 13.80 24.09 2.25
C LEU A 59 13.34 22.62 2.31
N ASP A 60 14.01 21.80 3.13
CA ASP A 60 13.68 20.38 3.27
C ASP A 60 12.24 20.15 3.78
N ILE A 61 11.67 21.10 4.55
CA ILE A 61 10.28 21.04 5.03
C ILE A 61 9.27 21.01 3.87
N VAL A 62 9.51 21.79 2.82
CA VAL A 62 8.64 21.79 1.62
C VAL A 62 8.70 20.43 0.93
N LEU A 63 9.88 19.81 0.90
CA LEU A 63 10.07 18.50 0.30
C LEU A 63 9.29 17.42 1.07
N ILE A 64 9.36 17.44 2.40
CA ILE A 64 8.57 16.53 3.25
C ILE A 64 7.06 16.76 3.03
N LEU A 65 6.60 18.00 2.95
CA LEU A 65 5.19 18.31 2.67
C LEU A 65 4.74 17.79 1.30
N ILE A 66 5.58 17.88 0.27
CA ILE A 66 5.29 17.32 -1.06
C ILE A 66 5.15 15.79 -0.98
N ILE A 67 6.05 15.11 -0.26
CA ILE A 67 5.98 13.65 -0.08
C ILE A 67 4.69 13.26 0.66
N LEU A 68 4.36 13.96 1.75
CA LEU A 68 3.12 13.73 2.51
C LEU A 68 1.89 13.95 1.64
N PHE A 69 1.87 15.00 0.82
CA PHE A 69 0.78 15.29 -0.10
C PHE A 69 0.63 14.20 -1.17
N LEU A 70 1.73 13.73 -1.77
CA LEU A 70 1.72 12.62 -2.72
C LEU A 70 1.18 11.33 -2.07
N MET A 71 1.57 11.07 -0.82
CA MET A 71 1.08 9.90 -0.09
C MET A 71 -0.41 9.98 0.24
N GLU A 72 -0.91 11.15 0.61
CA GLU A 72 -2.33 11.41 0.83
C GLU A 72 -3.12 11.30 -0.48
N PHE A 73 -2.57 11.82 -1.56
CA PHE A 73 -3.15 11.70 -2.90
C PHE A 73 -3.26 10.23 -3.34
N LEU A 74 -2.20 9.44 -3.21
CA LEU A 74 -2.24 7.99 -3.47
C LEU A 74 -3.27 7.29 -2.58
N ASN A 75 -3.34 7.66 -1.30
CA ASN A 75 -4.31 7.10 -0.36
C ASN A 75 -5.75 7.41 -0.80
N SER A 76 -6.00 8.63 -1.27
CA SER A 76 -7.29 9.04 -1.79
C SER A 76 -7.70 8.21 -3.00
N ILE A 77 -6.76 7.90 -3.90
CA ILE A 77 -7.01 7.06 -5.09
C ILE A 77 -7.39 5.63 -4.66
N ILE A 78 -6.61 5.03 -3.76
CA ILE A 78 -6.82 3.66 -3.29
C ILE A 78 -8.16 3.55 -2.55
N TYR A 79 -8.40 4.43 -1.56
CA TYR A 79 -9.53 4.33 -0.65
C TYR A 79 -10.76 5.11 -1.08
N LEU A 80 -10.84 5.52 -2.35
CA LEU A 80 -11.97 6.24 -2.93
C LEU A 80 -13.32 5.58 -2.57
N LYS A 81 -14.04 6.18 -1.61
CA LYS A 81 -15.38 5.75 -1.22
C LYS A 81 -16.35 6.32 -2.25
N LYS A 82 -17.33 5.51 -2.68
CA LYS A 82 -18.32 5.81 -3.73
C LYS A 82 -19.07 7.16 -3.57
N SER A 83 -19.03 7.77 -2.39
CA SER A 83 -19.85 8.95 -2.05
C SER A 83 -19.12 10.31 -2.06
N ARG A 84 -17.84 10.41 -2.42
CA ARG A 84 -17.17 11.72 -2.52
C ARG A 84 -17.38 12.33 -3.91
N LYS A 85 -18.27 13.32 -3.99
CA LYS A 85 -18.63 14.10 -5.21
C LYS A 85 -17.47 14.85 -5.88
N PHE A 86 -16.27 14.84 -5.30
CA PHE A 86 -15.20 15.78 -5.64
C PHE A 86 -14.46 15.47 -6.96
N LEU A 87 -14.62 14.28 -7.55
CA LEU A 87 -13.81 13.88 -8.71
C LEU A 87 -14.67 13.31 -9.84
N PHE A 88 -15.25 14.22 -10.64
CA PHE A 88 -15.96 13.90 -11.89
C PHE A 88 -15.05 13.17 -12.91
N PHE A 89 -13.72 13.39 -12.84
CA PHE A 89 -12.70 12.70 -13.65
C PHE A 89 -12.40 11.25 -13.22
N LEU A 90 -12.76 10.82 -12.00
CA LEU A 90 -12.45 9.46 -11.52
C LEU A 90 -13.57 8.42 -11.74
N ASN A 91 -14.64 8.78 -12.43
CA ASN A 91 -15.65 7.78 -12.84
C ASN A 91 -15.05 6.68 -13.75
N THR A 92 -14.00 6.97 -14.52
CA THR A 92 -13.24 5.96 -15.29
C THR A 92 -12.49 4.99 -14.36
N PHE A 93 -11.88 5.50 -13.28
CA PHE A 93 -11.17 4.69 -12.28
C PHE A 93 -12.11 3.85 -11.42
N GLN A 94 -13.40 4.17 -11.32
CA GLN A 94 -14.36 3.33 -10.62
C GLN A 94 -14.55 1.96 -11.28
N ASN A 95 -14.48 1.89 -12.62
CA ASN A 95 -14.48 0.62 -13.34
C ASN A 95 -13.19 -0.18 -13.08
N LEU A 96 -12.05 0.51 -12.96
CA LEU A 96 -10.77 -0.10 -12.58
C LEU A 96 -10.79 -0.64 -11.14
N LYS A 97 -11.59 -0.06 -10.23
CA LYS A 97 -11.68 -0.52 -8.83
C LYS A 97 -12.33 -1.88 -8.67
N LYS A 98 -13.12 -2.32 -9.67
CA LYS A 98 -13.62 -3.69 -9.77
C LYS A 98 -12.49 -4.69 -10.09
N ILE A 99 -11.35 -4.20 -10.58
CA ILE A 99 -10.17 -4.99 -10.89
C ILE A 99 -9.23 -4.94 -9.67
N ASN A 100 -8.77 -6.11 -9.21
CA ASN A 100 -7.86 -6.28 -8.06
C ASN A 100 -6.56 -5.45 -8.14
N VAL A 101 -6.26 -4.82 -9.27
CA VAL A 101 -5.06 -3.99 -9.50
C VAL A 101 -4.98 -2.81 -8.52
N LEU A 102 -6.10 -2.17 -8.16
CA LEU A 102 -6.09 -1.04 -7.21
C LEU A 102 -5.75 -1.46 -5.78
N LEU A 103 -6.09 -2.70 -5.39
CA LEU A 103 -5.65 -3.26 -4.11
C LEU A 103 -4.13 -3.49 -4.11
N ASN A 104 -3.58 -3.88 -5.25
CA ASN A 104 -2.15 -4.15 -5.38
C ASN A 104 -1.28 -2.88 -5.34
N LEU A 105 -1.84 -1.70 -5.63
CA LEU A 105 -1.14 -0.42 -5.43
C LEU A 105 -0.78 -0.15 -3.96
N ASN A 106 -1.47 -0.78 -2.99
CA ASN A 106 -1.08 -0.73 -1.59
C ASN A 106 0.27 -1.39 -1.34
N PHE A 107 0.51 -2.53 -1.98
CA PHE A 107 1.79 -3.23 -1.89
C PHE A 107 2.92 -2.42 -2.53
N LEU A 108 2.64 -1.71 -3.62
CA LEU A 108 3.58 -0.77 -4.22
C LEU A 108 3.89 0.40 -3.27
N LYS A 109 2.87 0.99 -2.63
CA LYS A 109 3.04 2.04 -1.61
C LYS A 109 3.91 1.57 -0.44
N LEU A 110 3.69 0.35 0.05
CA LEU A 110 4.53 -0.28 1.09
C LEU A 110 5.98 -0.40 0.62
N GLY A 111 6.21 -0.86 -0.61
CA GLY A 111 7.54 -0.93 -1.21
C GLY A 111 8.23 0.44 -1.26
N ILE A 112 7.55 1.49 -1.72
CA ILE A 112 8.11 2.86 -1.79
C ILE A 112 8.52 3.34 -0.40
N LEU A 113 7.66 3.15 0.61
CA LEU A 113 7.96 3.53 1.99
C LEU A 113 9.17 2.79 2.55
N LEU A 114 9.30 1.49 2.26
CA LEU A 114 10.47 0.71 2.64
C LEU A 114 11.75 1.22 1.96
N GLY A 115 11.67 1.60 0.68
CA GLY A 115 12.78 2.22 -0.04
C GLY A 115 13.22 3.54 0.59
N PHE A 116 12.27 4.45 0.85
CA PHE A 116 12.56 5.73 1.52
C PHE A 116 13.17 5.52 2.91
N PHE A 117 12.64 4.55 3.66
CA PHE A 117 13.16 4.20 4.98
C PHE A 117 14.62 3.77 4.88
N ILE A 118 14.94 2.80 4.02
CA ILE A 118 16.30 2.27 3.89
C ILE A 118 17.29 3.36 3.47
N ASP A 119 16.90 4.21 2.52
CA ASP A 119 17.77 5.29 2.05
C ASP A 119 17.98 6.37 3.11
N ALA A 120 16.93 6.73 3.88
CA ALA A 120 17.06 7.63 5.02
C ALA A 120 17.98 7.06 6.12
N PHE A 121 17.93 5.75 6.37
CA PHE A 121 18.84 5.07 7.29
C PHE A 121 20.29 5.11 6.81
N LYS A 122 20.53 4.91 5.51
CA LYS A 122 21.87 4.96 4.91
C LYS A 122 22.57 6.31 5.10
N VAL A 123 21.83 7.41 5.07
CA VAL A 123 22.39 8.77 5.22
C VAL A 123 22.56 9.16 6.69
N GLY A 124 21.90 8.46 7.63
CA GLY A 124 21.93 8.75 9.06
C GLY A 124 22.85 7.86 9.92
N SER A 125 23.42 6.79 9.35
CA SER A 125 24.44 5.92 9.97
C SER A 125 25.85 6.37 9.61
#